data_AF-A0A4U1EGU0-F1
#
_entry.id   AF-A0A4U1EGU0-F1
#
_cell.length_a   1.000
_cell.length_b   1.000
_cell.length_c   1.000
_cell.angle_alpha   90.00
_cell.angle_beta   90.00
_cell.angle_gamma   90.00
#
_symmetry.space_group_name_H-M   'P 1'
#
loop_
_entity.id
_entity.type
_entity.pdbx_description
1 polymer ?
#
loop_
_entity_poly.entity_id
_entity_poly.type
_entity_poly.pdbx_seq_one_letter_code
_entity_poly.pdbx_strand_id
1 'polypeptide(L)'
;MADILDIWAVDSQIASDGSIPVDFLLPTGIYIQLEVPREATISYIKQMLWKQVHNYPMFNLLMEIDSYMFACVNQTAVYEELEDETRRLCDVRPFLPVLKLVTRSCDPGEKLDSKIGVLIGRGLHEFDALKDPEVNEFRIKMRRFSEEKIQSLVGLSWMDWLKQTYPPEHEPSIPENLEDKLYGGKLIVAVHFENCQDVFSFQVSPNMNPIKINELAIQKRLTIHGKDDEVSPYDYVLQVSGRVEYVFGDHPLIQFQYIRNCVMNRTLPHFILVECCKIKKLYEQEMIAIEAAINRNSSNLPLPLPPKKTRIISHVWENNNPFQIVLVKGNKLNTEETVKDYPVAWVNTMVFDFKGQLRSGDIILHSWSSFPDELEEMLNPMGTVQTNPYTENATALHIRFPENKKQPYYYPPFDKIIEKAAEIASSDSANVSSRGGKKFLAVLKEILDRDPLSQLCENEMDLIWTLRQDCRENFPQSLPKLLLSIKWNKLEDVAQLQALLQIWPKLPPREALELLDFNYPDQYVREYAVGCLQQMSDEELSQYLLQLVQVLKYEPFLDCALSRFLLERALANRRIGQFLFWHLSIEKCKYMDSKMKPLWLVYNNKVFGEDSVGVIFKNGD
;
A
#
# COMPACT_ATOMS: atom_id res chain seq x y z
N MET A 1 8.38 -29.19 5.95
CA MET A 1 7.81 -30.36 5.24
C MET A 1 6.99 -29.83 4.07
N ALA A 2 6.94 -30.53 2.94
CA ALA A 2 5.91 -30.24 1.94
C ALA A 2 4.55 -30.63 2.52
N ASP A 3 3.49 -29.91 2.15
CA ASP A 3 2.16 -30.20 2.68
C ASP A 3 1.57 -31.41 1.95
N ILE A 4 1.44 -32.53 2.67
CA ILE A 4 1.09 -33.84 2.10
C ILE A 4 -0.36 -33.84 1.52
N LEU A 5 -1.14 -32.80 1.85
CA LEU A 5 -2.51 -32.60 1.44
C LEU A 5 -2.68 -31.73 0.17
N ASP A 6 -1.66 -30.96 -0.26
CA ASP A 6 -1.77 -30.14 -1.48
C ASP A 6 -1.57 -30.99 -2.75
N ILE A 7 -2.67 -31.56 -3.24
CA ILE A 7 -2.72 -32.32 -4.51
C ILE A 7 -2.35 -31.47 -5.75
N TRP A 8 -2.25 -30.13 -5.62
CA TRP A 8 -1.87 -29.21 -6.69
C TRP A 8 -0.38 -28.82 -6.64
N ALA A 9 0.36 -29.27 -5.63
CA ALA A 9 1.79 -29.04 -5.50
C ALA A 9 2.60 -29.62 -6.67
N VAL A 10 3.83 -29.13 -6.87
CA VAL A 10 4.76 -29.64 -7.88
C VAL A 10 5.27 -31.04 -7.50
N ASP A 11 5.42 -31.31 -6.20
CA ASP A 11 5.86 -32.60 -5.65
C ASP A 11 4.69 -33.63 -5.52
N SER A 12 3.50 -33.32 -6.05
CA SER A 12 2.37 -34.26 -6.09
C SER A 12 2.71 -35.46 -6.98
N GLN A 13 2.32 -36.67 -6.58
CA GLN A 13 2.55 -37.90 -7.36
C GLN A 13 1.64 -38.00 -8.61
N ILE A 14 0.95 -36.92 -8.97
CA ILE A 14 0.03 -36.80 -10.09
C ILE A 14 0.77 -36.08 -11.22
N ALA A 15 1.04 -36.79 -12.32
CA ALA A 15 1.69 -36.22 -13.50
C ALA A 15 0.92 -34.99 -14.03
N SER A 16 1.60 -34.11 -14.78
CA SER A 16 1.00 -32.95 -15.48
C SER A 16 -0.26 -33.33 -16.26
N ASP A 17 -0.16 -34.45 -16.98
CA ASP A 17 -1.14 -34.99 -17.91
C ASP A 17 -2.24 -35.81 -17.20
N GLY A 18 -2.20 -35.87 -15.86
CA GLY A 18 -3.10 -36.69 -15.06
C GLY A 18 -4.54 -36.16 -15.01
N SER A 19 -5.49 -37.09 -15.07
CA SER A 19 -6.83 -36.86 -14.54
C SER A 19 -6.81 -36.93 -13.01
N ILE A 20 -7.75 -36.20 -12.40
CA ILE A 20 -8.02 -36.18 -10.97
C ILE A 20 -9.51 -36.51 -10.78
N PRO A 21 -9.90 -37.38 -9.83
CA PRO A 21 -11.30 -37.56 -9.47
C PRO A 21 -11.83 -36.27 -8.82
N VAL A 22 -12.81 -35.65 -9.47
CA VAL A 22 -13.48 -34.43 -8.97
C VAL A 22 -14.92 -34.76 -8.59
N ASP A 23 -15.29 -34.32 -7.40
CA ASP A 23 -16.62 -34.49 -6.80
C ASP A 23 -17.51 -33.29 -7.16
N PHE A 24 -18.62 -33.56 -7.83
CA PHE A 24 -19.60 -32.56 -8.24
C PHE A 24 -20.85 -32.62 -7.36
N LEU A 25 -21.18 -31.50 -6.74
CA LEU A 25 -22.36 -31.35 -5.88
C LEU A 25 -23.42 -30.51 -6.61
N LEU A 26 -24.53 -31.13 -7.02
CA LEU A 26 -25.60 -30.48 -7.78
C LEU A 26 -26.64 -29.79 -6.87
N PRO A 27 -27.35 -28.76 -7.35
CA PRO A 27 -28.42 -28.08 -6.58
C PRO A 27 -29.56 -29.01 -6.14
N THR A 28 -29.77 -30.11 -6.84
CA THR A 28 -30.73 -31.18 -6.52
C THR A 28 -30.28 -32.08 -5.36
N GLY A 29 -29.10 -31.83 -4.76
CA GLY A 29 -28.50 -32.68 -3.73
C GLY A 29 -27.82 -33.94 -4.27
N ILE A 30 -27.67 -34.06 -5.60
CA ILE A 30 -27.05 -35.21 -6.24
C ILE A 30 -25.52 -35.03 -6.29
N TYR A 31 -24.82 -36.11 -5.95
CA TYR A 31 -23.37 -36.25 -6.05
C TYR A 31 -23.00 -37.02 -7.33
N ILE A 32 -22.01 -36.52 -8.07
CA ILE A 32 -21.41 -37.19 -9.24
C ILE A 32 -19.89 -37.06 -9.12
N GLN A 33 -19.14 -38.16 -9.25
CA GLN A 33 -17.68 -38.11 -9.34
C GLN A 33 -17.24 -38.35 -10.78
N LEU A 34 -16.32 -37.54 -11.31
CA LEU A 34 -15.77 -37.69 -12.67
C LEU A 34 -14.25 -37.53 -12.66
N GLU A 35 -13.56 -38.32 -13.49
CA GLU A 35 -12.15 -38.08 -13.82
C GLU A 35 -12.01 -36.84 -14.71
N VAL A 36 -11.27 -35.85 -14.25
CA VAL A 36 -11.10 -34.54 -14.89
C VAL A 36 -9.61 -34.26 -15.13
N PRO A 37 -9.18 -33.94 -16.37
CA PRO A 37 -7.79 -33.56 -16.64
C PRO A 37 -7.36 -32.33 -15.82
N ARG A 38 -6.18 -32.39 -15.20
CA ARG A 38 -5.63 -31.33 -14.33
C ARG A 38 -5.59 -29.94 -15.01
N GLU A 39 -5.35 -29.90 -16.32
CA GLU A 39 -5.30 -28.66 -17.12
C GLU A 39 -6.64 -28.25 -17.75
N ALA A 40 -7.73 -28.99 -17.54
CA ALA A 40 -9.03 -28.68 -18.14
C ALA A 40 -9.57 -27.33 -17.65
N THR A 41 -10.14 -26.53 -18.58
CA THR A 41 -10.82 -25.28 -18.22
C THR A 41 -12.13 -25.56 -17.52
N ILE A 42 -12.52 -24.67 -16.60
CA ILE A 42 -13.76 -24.77 -15.83
C ILE A 42 -14.99 -24.88 -16.77
N SER A 43 -14.99 -24.24 -17.95
CA SER A 43 -16.06 -24.40 -18.95
C SER A 43 -16.08 -25.79 -19.59
N TYR A 44 -14.92 -26.36 -19.93
CA TYR A 44 -14.84 -27.73 -20.45
C TYR A 44 -15.32 -28.74 -19.41
N ILE A 45 -14.97 -28.53 -18.13
CA ILE A 45 -15.44 -29.33 -17.00
C ILE A 45 -16.96 -29.22 -16.84
N LYS A 46 -17.53 -28.02 -17.00
CA LYS A 46 -18.99 -27.80 -16.98
C LYS A 46 -19.69 -28.60 -18.09
N GLN A 47 -19.10 -28.65 -19.30
CA GLN A 47 -19.58 -29.46 -20.41
C GLN A 47 -19.40 -30.98 -20.19
N MET A 48 -18.31 -31.42 -19.56
CA MET A 48 -18.12 -32.83 -19.15
C MET A 48 -19.20 -33.26 -18.17
N LEU A 49 -19.47 -32.45 -17.14
CA LEU A 49 -20.53 -32.69 -16.18
C LEU A 49 -21.89 -32.77 -16.89
N TRP A 50 -22.24 -31.80 -17.74
CA TRP A 50 -23.54 -31.76 -18.41
C TRP A 50 -23.82 -33.00 -19.28
N LYS A 51 -22.79 -33.54 -19.95
CA LYS A 51 -22.92 -34.81 -20.69
C LYS A 51 -23.30 -36.00 -19.80
N GLN A 52 -22.99 -35.94 -18.50
CA GLN A 52 -23.28 -36.99 -17.54
C GLN A 52 -24.57 -36.78 -16.75
N VAL A 53 -24.97 -35.54 -16.40
CA VAL A 53 -26.14 -35.32 -15.52
C VAL A 53 -27.46 -35.86 -16.12
N HIS A 54 -27.58 -35.91 -17.45
CA HIS A 54 -28.71 -36.53 -18.14
C HIS A 54 -28.97 -38.01 -17.73
N ASN A 55 -27.95 -38.70 -17.22
CA ASN A 55 -28.03 -40.10 -16.76
C ASN A 55 -28.49 -40.23 -15.30
N TYR A 56 -28.64 -39.12 -14.57
CA TYR A 56 -28.95 -39.09 -13.14
C TYR A 56 -30.41 -38.70 -12.85
N PRO A 57 -30.99 -39.10 -11.70
CA PRO A 57 -32.31 -38.66 -11.28
C PRO A 57 -32.44 -37.13 -11.21
N MET A 58 -33.67 -36.62 -11.22
CA MET A 58 -33.98 -35.19 -11.03
C MET A 58 -33.30 -34.19 -12.01
N PHE A 59 -32.64 -34.65 -13.08
CA PHE A 59 -32.07 -33.78 -14.13
C PHE A 59 -33.07 -32.74 -14.64
N ASN A 60 -34.34 -33.12 -14.80
CA ASN A 60 -35.44 -32.25 -15.24
C ASN A 60 -35.79 -31.09 -14.27
N LEU A 61 -35.14 -31.00 -13.11
CA LEU A 61 -35.25 -29.87 -12.16
C LEU A 61 -34.09 -28.87 -12.29
N LEU A 62 -33.10 -29.14 -13.15
CA LEU A 62 -32.01 -28.22 -13.44
C LEU A 62 -32.40 -27.24 -14.55
N MET A 63 -31.90 -26.01 -14.42
CA MET A 63 -31.95 -24.99 -15.46
C MET A 63 -30.92 -25.26 -16.58
N GLU A 64 -30.82 -24.37 -17.55
CA GLU A 64 -29.79 -24.45 -18.60
C GLU A 64 -28.38 -24.30 -18.03
N ILE A 65 -27.39 -24.88 -18.73
CA ILE A 65 -25.97 -24.95 -18.33
C ILE A 65 -25.35 -23.57 -18.00
N ASP A 66 -25.85 -22.50 -18.61
CA ASP A 66 -25.35 -21.13 -18.43
C ASP A 66 -26.12 -20.32 -17.35
N SER A 67 -27.17 -20.91 -16.77
CA SER A 67 -27.78 -20.41 -15.51
C SER A 67 -26.92 -20.74 -14.28
N TYR A 68 -25.92 -21.60 -14.45
CA TYR A 68 -25.06 -22.09 -13.38
C TYR A 68 -23.60 -21.68 -13.55
N MET A 69 -22.87 -21.78 -12.44
CA MET A 69 -21.43 -21.68 -12.33
C MET A 69 -20.94 -22.69 -11.28
N PHE A 70 -19.64 -22.95 -11.24
CA PHE A 70 -19.06 -23.71 -10.15
C PHE A 70 -18.62 -22.80 -9.00
N ALA A 71 -18.63 -23.34 -7.80
CA ALA A 71 -17.99 -22.77 -6.63
C ALA A 71 -17.23 -23.86 -5.86
N CYS A 72 -16.17 -23.48 -5.17
CA CYS A 72 -15.32 -24.38 -4.40
C CYS A 72 -14.88 -23.73 -3.09
N VAL A 73 -14.18 -24.50 -2.24
CA VAL A 73 -13.32 -23.92 -1.20
C VAL A 73 -11.90 -23.89 -1.77
N ASN A 74 -11.20 -22.76 -1.70
CA ASN A 74 -9.83 -22.61 -2.21
C ASN A 74 -8.77 -22.84 -1.12
N GLN A 75 -7.48 -22.77 -1.47
CA GLN A 75 -6.37 -23.03 -0.52
C GLN A 75 -6.31 -22.10 0.69
N THR A 76 -6.98 -20.94 0.67
CA THR A 76 -7.10 -20.04 1.84
C THR A 76 -8.35 -20.31 2.66
N ALA A 77 -8.99 -21.48 2.48
CA ALA A 77 -10.24 -21.90 3.10
C ALA A 77 -11.45 -20.98 2.80
N VAL A 78 -11.36 -20.16 1.75
CA VAL A 78 -12.44 -19.25 1.33
C VAL A 78 -13.34 -19.94 0.31
N TYR A 79 -14.65 -19.72 0.43
CA TYR A 79 -15.62 -20.09 -0.61
C TYR A 79 -15.46 -19.17 -1.82
N GLU A 80 -15.09 -19.73 -2.97
CA GLU A 80 -14.77 -19.00 -4.22
C GLU A 80 -15.73 -19.42 -5.34
N GLU A 81 -16.46 -18.44 -5.90
CA GLU A 81 -17.35 -18.65 -7.04
C GLU A 81 -16.62 -18.39 -8.38
N LEU A 82 -16.61 -19.39 -9.26
CA LEU A 82 -15.78 -19.46 -10.46
C LEU A 82 -16.51 -18.88 -11.68
N GLU A 83 -16.58 -17.54 -11.76
CA GLU A 83 -17.17 -16.84 -12.94
C GLU A 83 -16.32 -16.98 -14.20
N ASP A 84 -15.00 -16.92 -14.05
CA ASP A 84 -14.06 -17.05 -15.17
C ASP A 84 -13.89 -18.53 -15.52
N GLU A 85 -14.80 -19.02 -16.36
CA GLU A 85 -14.78 -20.40 -16.84
C GLU A 85 -13.57 -20.70 -17.77
N THR A 86 -12.72 -19.73 -18.09
CA THR A 86 -11.49 -19.93 -18.88
C THR A 86 -10.31 -20.42 -18.04
N ARG A 87 -10.32 -20.18 -16.71
CA ARG A 87 -9.32 -20.71 -15.77
C ARG A 87 -9.24 -22.23 -15.85
N ARG A 88 -8.05 -22.80 -15.69
CA ARG A 88 -7.83 -24.25 -15.60
C ARG A 88 -7.98 -24.71 -14.14
N LEU A 89 -8.37 -25.96 -13.93
CA LEU A 89 -8.54 -26.52 -12.58
C LEU A 89 -7.26 -26.39 -11.71
N CYS A 90 -6.08 -26.59 -12.31
CA CYS A 90 -4.77 -26.39 -11.69
C CYS A 90 -4.42 -24.92 -11.34
N ASP A 91 -5.14 -23.94 -11.90
CA ASP A 91 -5.03 -22.52 -11.59
C ASP A 91 -6.12 -22.05 -10.58
N VAL A 92 -7.13 -22.89 -10.33
CA VAL A 92 -8.14 -22.70 -9.27
C VAL A 92 -7.68 -23.32 -7.95
N ARG A 93 -7.08 -24.52 -8.00
CA ARG A 93 -6.55 -25.25 -6.84
C ARG A 93 -7.54 -25.35 -5.66
N PRO A 94 -8.75 -25.90 -5.85
CA PRO A 94 -9.68 -26.07 -4.75
C PRO A 94 -9.07 -26.96 -3.66
N PHE A 95 -9.29 -26.61 -2.38
CA PHE A 95 -8.69 -27.24 -1.19
C PHE A 95 -8.85 -28.77 -1.17
N LEU A 96 -10.03 -29.23 -1.59
CA LEU A 96 -10.30 -30.60 -2.02
C LEU A 96 -10.81 -30.52 -3.48
N PRO A 97 -10.72 -31.59 -4.28
CA PRO A 97 -11.22 -31.60 -5.66
C PRO A 97 -12.76 -31.70 -5.68
N VAL A 98 -13.43 -30.69 -5.13
CA VAL A 98 -14.90 -30.61 -4.97
C VAL A 98 -15.40 -29.34 -5.64
N LEU A 99 -16.28 -29.50 -6.63
CA LEU A 99 -16.93 -28.41 -7.36
C LEU A 99 -18.44 -28.45 -7.12
N LYS A 100 -18.94 -27.52 -6.30
CA LYS A 100 -20.37 -27.32 -6.09
C LYS A 100 -20.94 -26.52 -7.26
N LEU A 101 -21.96 -27.03 -7.92
CA LEU A 101 -22.69 -26.29 -8.94
C LEU A 101 -23.72 -25.37 -8.25
N VAL A 102 -23.66 -24.07 -8.52
CA VAL A 102 -24.54 -23.06 -7.94
C VAL A 102 -25.19 -22.20 -9.02
N THR A 103 -26.42 -21.75 -8.77
CA THR A 103 -27.10 -20.75 -9.61
C THR A 103 -26.28 -19.47 -9.60
N ARG A 104 -26.02 -18.88 -10.77
CA ARG A 104 -25.26 -17.63 -10.86
C ARG A 104 -25.93 -16.54 -10.03
N SER A 105 -25.29 -16.10 -8.95
CA SER A 105 -25.73 -14.95 -8.18
C SER A 105 -25.61 -13.69 -9.05
N CYS A 106 -26.52 -12.73 -8.89
CA CYS A 106 -26.54 -11.50 -9.69
C CYS A 106 -25.97 -10.28 -8.94
N ASP A 107 -25.57 -10.42 -7.67
CA ASP A 107 -24.94 -9.32 -6.94
C ASP A 107 -23.51 -9.08 -7.46
N PRO A 108 -23.17 -7.90 -8.00
CA PRO A 108 -21.79 -7.56 -8.39
C PRO A 108 -20.83 -7.50 -7.19
N GLY A 109 -21.37 -7.35 -5.97
CA GLY A 109 -20.61 -7.10 -4.76
C GLY A 109 -19.84 -8.30 -4.21
N GLU A 110 -20.54 -9.42 -3.94
CA GLU A 110 -19.90 -10.65 -3.43
C GLU A 110 -18.79 -11.15 -4.38
N LYS A 111 -18.97 -10.92 -5.68
CA LYS A 111 -18.03 -11.25 -6.77
C LYS A 111 -16.74 -10.44 -6.71
N LEU A 112 -16.84 -9.14 -6.40
CA LEU A 112 -15.66 -8.29 -6.22
C LEU A 112 -14.93 -8.64 -4.92
N ASP A 113 -15.67 -8.92 -3.85
CA ASP A 113 -15.11 -9.28 -2.54
C ASP A 113 -14.37 -10.62 -2.58
N SER A 114 -14.87 -11.60 -3.35
CA SER A 114 -14.15 -12.84 -3.70
C SER A 114 -12.84 -12.54 -4.43
N LYS A 115 -12.87 -11.73 -5.50
CA LYS A 115 -11.69 -11.38 -6.31
C LYS A 115 -10.64 -10.62 -5.48
N ILE A 116 -11.06 -9.70 -4.60
CA ILE A 116 -10.19 -9.05 -3.63
C ILE A 116 -9.57 -10.08 -2.68
N GLY A 117 -10.38 -10.98 -2.11
CA GLY A 117 -9.92 -12.01 -1.17
C GLY A 117 -8.87 -12.96 -1.76
N VAL A 118 -9.02 -13.33 -3.04
CA VAL A 118 -8.01 -14.09 -3.79
C VAL A 118 -6.73 -13.26 -4.01
N LEU A 119 -6.85 -12.00 -4.45
CA LEU A 119 -5.69 -11.13 -4.73
C LEU A 119 -4.88 -10.80 -3.47
N ILE A 120 -5.52 -10.50 -2.34
CA ILE A 120 -4.83 -10.30 -1.06
C ILE A 120 -4.46 -11.63 -0.38
N GLY A 121 -4.88 -12.78 -0.95
CA GLY A 121 -4.68 -14.11 -0.40
C GLY A 121 -5.17 -14.27 1.05
N ARG A 122 -6.36 -13.71 1.35
CA ARG A 122 -7.00 -13.74 2.68
C ARG A 122 -8.51 -13.48 2.53
N GLY A 123 -9.36 -14.25 3.22
CA GLY A 123 -10.81 -14.09 3.13
C GLY A 123 -11.28 -12.78 3.77
N LEU A 124 -12.11 -11.98 3.08
CA LEU A 124 -12.61 -10.73 3.66
C LEU A 124 -13.42 -10.96 4.95
N HIS A 125 -14.13 -12.10 5.02
CA HIS A 125 -14.87 -12.54 6.19
C HIS A 125 -13.99 -12.77 7.44
N GLU A 126 -12.68 -12.98 7.29
CA GLU A 126 -11.77 -13.11 8.43
C GLU A 126 -11.66 -11.80 9.21
N PHE A 127 -11.67 -10.65 8.52
CA PHE A 127 -11.67 -9.34 9.17
C PHE A 127 -12.98 -9.06 9.91
N ASP A 128 -14.11 -9.56 9.38
CA ASP A 128 -15.40 -9.50 10.07
C ASP A 128 -15.42 -10.42 11.31
N ALA A 129 -14.76 -11.58 11.23
CA ALA A 129 -14.63 -12.53 12.33
C ALA A 129 -13.77 -12.01 13.51
N LEU A 130 -12.80 -11.11 13.26
CA LEU A 130 -11.98 -10.48 14.32
C LEU A 130 -12.84 -9.70 15.33
N LYS A 131 -13.98 -9.13 14.91
CA LYS A 131 -14.88 -8.27 15.71
C LYS A 131 -14.20 -7.05 16.34
N ASP A 132 -13.02 -6.69 15.86
CA ASP A 132 -12.23 -5.58 16.37
C ASP A 132 -12.84 -4.23 15.92
N PRO A 133 -13.06 -3.26 16.84
CA PRO A 133 -13.68 -1.99 16.51
C PRO A 133 -12.77 -1.06 15.68
N GLU A 134 -11.45 -1.14 15.83
CA GLU A 134 -10.48 -0.35 15.06
C GLU A 134 -10.42 -0.84 13.62
N VAL A 135 -10.28 -2.16 13.42
CA VAL A 135 -10.26 -2.80 12.08
C VAL A 135 -11.53 -2.46 11.30
N ASN A 136 -12.69 -2.49 11.95
CA ASN A 136 -13.97 -2.19 11.30
C ASN A 136 -14.15 -0.70 10.99
N GLU A 137 -13.76 0.20 11.90
CA GLU A 137 -13.83 1.65 11.64
C GLU A 137 -12.84 2.08 10.55
N PHE A 138 -11.62 1.50 10.55
CA PHE A 138 -10.64 1.65 9.48
C PHE A 138 -11.16 1.17 8.12
N ARG A 139 -11.72 -0.05 8.04
CA ARG A 139 -12.30 -0.60 6.79
C ARG A 139 -13.41 0.30 6.23
N ILE A 140 -14.29 0.81 7.09
CA ILE A 140 -15.37 1.73 6.69
C ILE A 140 -14.80 3.08 6.21
N LYS A 141 -13.84 3.66 6.95
CA LYS A 141 -13.27 4.97 6.64
C LYS A 141 -12.40 4.95 5.38
N MET A 142 -11.55 3.94 5.20
CA MET A 142 -10.72 3.79 4.00
C MET A 142 -11.53 3.41 2.77
N ARG A 143 -12.62 2.63 2.91
CA ARG A 143 -13.59 2.42 1.83
C ARG A 143 -14.17 3.76 1.38
N ARG A 144 -14.74 4.54 2.32
CA ARG A 144 -15.34 5.84 2.01
C ARG A 144 -14.33 6.82 1.39
N PHE A 145 -13.10 6.88 1.91
CA PHE A 145 -12.04 7.71 1.35
C PHE A 145 -11.69 7.31 -0.10
N SER A 146 -11.61 6.00 -0.37
CA SER A 146 -11.41 5.46 -1.72
C SER A 146 -12.59 5.77 -2.64
N GLU A 147 -13.83 5.63 -2.16
CA GLU A 147 -15.06 5.97 -2.91
C GLU A 147 -15.11 7.47 -3.24
N GLU A 148 -14.81 8.36 -2.29
CA GLU A 148 -14.75 9.82 -2.51
C GLU A 148 -13.65 10.21 -3.52
N LYS A 149 -12.50 9.52 -3.51
CA LYS A 149 -11.44 9.71 -4.51
C LYS A 149 -11.81 9.18 -5.89
N ILE A 150 -12.33 7.96 -5.97
CA ILE A 150 -12.75 7.33 -7.24
C ILE A 150 -13.93 8.10 -7.87
N GLN A 151 -14.85 8.63 -7.05
CA GLN A 151 -15.92 9.51 -7.51
C GLN A 151 -15.40 10.80 -8.17
N SER A 152 -14.21 11.29 -7.79
CA SER A 152 -13.58 12.45 -8.44
C SER A 152 -12.96 12.17 -9.81
N LEU A 153 -12.84 10.89 -10.20
CA LEU A 153 -12.43 10.47 -11.55
C LEU A 153 -13.60 10.50 -12.54
N VAL A 154 -14.84 10.37 -12.06
CA VAL A 154 -16.06 10.34 -12.88
C VAL A 154 -16.28 11.72 -13.51
N GLY A 155 -16.27 11.77 -14.84
CA GLY A 155 -16.42 13.01 -15.61
C GLY A 155 -15.10 13.72 -15.96
N LEU A 156 -13.94 13.12 -15.67
CA LEU A 156 -12.68 13.54 -16.28
C LEU A 156 -12.74 13.41 -17.81
N SER A 157 -11.88 14.13 -18.53
CA SER A 157 -11.65 13.83 -19.94
C SER A 157 -10.79 12.56 -20.06
N TRP A 158 -10.93 11.82 -21.18
CA TRP A 158 -10.07 10.65 -21.45
C TRP A 158 -8.57 11.01 -21.48
N MET A 159 -8.22 12.27 -21.80
CA MET A 159 -6.85 12.79 -21.74
C MET A 159 -6.38 13.02 -20.29
N ASP A 160 -7.25 13.46 -19.39
CA ASP A 160 -6.89 13.70 -17.99
C ASP A 160 -6.85 12.41 -17.18
N TRP A 161 -7.72 11.44 -17.52
CA TRP A 161 -7.56 10.05 -17.10
C TRP A 161 -6.22 9.48 -17.60
N LEU A 162 -5.86 9.66 -18.89
CA LEU A 162 -4.57 9.17 -19.40
C LEU A 162 -3.38 9.75 -18.62
N LYS A 163 -3.42 11.03 -18.24
CA LYS A 163 -2.38 11.68 -17.40
C LYS A 163 -2.27 11.09 -15.99
N GLN A 164 -3.36 10.70 -15.35
CA GLN A 164 -3.34 10.15 -13.98
C GLN A 164 -3.02 8.66 -13.97
N THR A 165 -3.56 7.92 -14.95
CA THR A 165 -3.42 6.46 -15.06
C THR A 165 -2.08 6.06 -15.66
N TYR A 166 -1.53 6.85 -16.58
CA TYR A 166 -0.24 6.64 -17.24
C TYR A 166 0.55 7.96 -17.37
N PRO A 167 1.01 8.56 -16.26
CA PRO A 167 1.71 9.84 -16.26
C PRO A 167 3.01 9.79 -17.08
N PRO A 168 3.30 10.79 -17.93
CA PRO A 168 4.54 10.85 -18.69
C PRO A 168 5.73 11.15 -17.78
N GLU A 169 6.63 10.17 -17.60
CA GLU A 169 7.87 10.33 -16.85
C GLU A 169 8.76 11.43 -17.47
N HIS A 170 8.98 12.54 -16.75
CA HIS A 170 9.81 13.65 -17.25
C HIS A 170 10.76 14.18 -16.17
N GLU A 171 12.04 14.31 -16.52
CA GLU A 171 13.05 14.93 -15.65
C GLU A 171 13.19 16.43 -15.98
N PRO A 172 13.02 17.34 -15.00
CA PRO A 172 12.95 18.78 -15.27
C PRO A 172 14.30 19.41 -15.65
N SER A 173 15.42 18.82 -15.23
CA SER A 173 16.78 19.30 -15.53
C SER A 173 17.41 18.52 -16.69
N ILE A 174 18.03 19.24 -17.63
CA ILE A 174 18.83 18.63 -18.72
C ILE A 174 20.29 18.55 -18.23
N PRO A 175 20.88 17.35 -18.03
CA PRO A 175 22.25 17.21 -17.56
C PRO A 175 23.25 17.59 -18.64
N GLU A 176 24.30 18.29 -18.22
CA GLU A 176 25.27 19.00 -19.07
C GLU A 176 25.99 18.07 -20.08
N ASN A 177 26.13 16.78 -19.75
CA ASN A 177 26.83 15.77 -20.56
C ASN A 177 25.97 15.11 -21.67
N LEU A 178 24.80 15.68 -22.01
CA LEU A 178 23.92 15.12 -23.06
C LEU A 178 24.32 15.48 -24.49
N GLU A 179 24.89 16.66 -24.72
CA GLU A 179 25.16 17.13 -26.09
C GLU A 179 26.19 16.24 -26.81
N ASP A 180 27.24 15.80 -26.10
CA ASP A 180 28.24 14.82 -26.57
C ASP A 180 27.69 13.43 -26.93
N LYS A 181 26.45 13.12 -26.52
CA LYS A 181 25.76 11.85 -26.83
C LYS A 181 24.77 11.97 -27.98
N LEU A 182 24.46 13.18 -28.47
CA LEU A 182 23.52 13.40 -29.57
C LEU A 182 24.22 13.29 -30.94
N TYR A 183 23.52 12.73 -31.93
CA TYR A 183 24.05 12.57 -33.30
C TYR A 183 24.05 13.90 -34.05
N GLY A 184 25.10 14.71 -33.83
CA GLY A 184 25.24 16.06 -34.38
C GLY A 184 24.23 17.05 -33.77
N GLY A 185 24.03 16.99 -32.45
CA GLY A 185 23.04 17.83 -31.73
C GLY A 185 21.58 17.45 -32.01
N LYS A 186 21.32 16.33 -32.70
CA LYS A 186 19.98 15.84 -33.03
C LYS A 186 19.71 14.47 -32.43
N LEU A 187 18.44 14.23 -32.13
CA LEU A 187 17.92 12.94 -31.71
C LEU A 187 17.50 12.14 -32.96
N ILE A 188 17.78 10.84 -32.99
CA ILE A 188 17.18 9.93 -33.96
C ILE A 188 16.09 9.15 -33.22
N VAL A 189 14.90 9.05 -33.79
CA VAL A 189 13.77 8.29 -33.25
C VAL A 189 13.22 7.34 -34.32
N ALA A 190 12.76 6.17 -33.91
CA ALA A 190 12.06 5.23 -34.78
C ALA A 190 10.59 5.12 -34.37
N VAL A 191 9.69 5.13 -35.36
CA VAL A 191 8.24 5.07 -35.15
C VAL A 191 7.63 4.10 -36.16
N HIS A 192 6.80 3.16 -35.70
CA HIS A 192 5.96 2.33 -36.57
C HIS A 192 4.48 2.49 -36.20
N PHE A 193 3.59 2.16 -37.13
CA PHE A 193 2.16 2.08 -36.85
C PHE A 193 1.82 0.68 -36.35
N GLU A 194 0.90 0.56 -35.39
CA GLU A 194 0.57 -0.71 -34.72
C GLU A 194 0.16 -1.86 -35.68
N ASN A 195 -0.46 -1.51 -36.82
CA ASN A 195 -0.90 -2.45 -37.87
C ASN A 195 0.10 -2.58 -39.04
N CYS A 196 1.33 -2.05 -38.92
CA CYS A 196 2.30 -1.97 -40.02
C CYS A 196 3.68 -2.52 -39.61
N GLN A 197 4.37 -3.17 -40.54
CA GLN A 197 5.74 -3.66 -40.31
C GLN A 197 6.81 -2.60 -40.64
N ASP A 198 6.43 -1.48 -41.26
CA ASP A 198 7.36 -0.40 -41.63
C ASP A 198 7.78 0.40 -40.38
N VAL A 199 9.08 0.36 -40.07
CA VAL A 199 9.69 1.21 -39.04
C VAL A 199 10.29 2.45 -39.68
N PHE A 200 9.70 3.61 -39.39
CA PHE A 200 10.13 4.90 -39.91
C PHE A 200 11.10 5.59 -38.95
N SER A 201 12.38 5.65 -39.32
CA SER A 201 13.36 6.52 -38.64
C SER A 201 13.21 7.98 -39.05
N PHE A 202 13.39 8.89 -38.08
CA PHE A 202 13.39 10.34 -38.23
C PHE A 202 14.55 10.96 -37.44
N GLN A 203 15.15 12.04 -37.95
CA GLN A 203 16.14 12.84 -37.23
C GLN A 203 15.51 14.17 -36.79
N VAL A 204 15.27 14.31 -35.49
CA VAL A 204 14.48 15.39 -34.87
C VAL A 204 15.32 16.23 -33.90
N SER A 205 14.79 17.39 -33.49
CA SER A 205 15.39 18.17 -32.41
C SER A 205 15.10 17.50 -31.05
N PRO A 206 16.05 17.46 -30.10
CA PRO A 206 15.76 17.05 -28.71
C PRO A 206 14.68 17.94 -28.05
N ASN A 207 14.53 19.19 -28.53
CA ASN A 207 13.57 20.17 -28.03
C ASN A 207 12.30 20.26 -28.92
N MET A 208 11.96 19.20 -29.63
CA MET A 208 10.68 19.06 -30.34
C MET A 208 9.61 18.48 -29.39
N ASN A 209 8.33 18.84 -29.60
CA ASN A 209 7.19 18.27 -28.86
C ASN A 209 6.72 16.96 -29.50
N PRO A 210 6.19 15.98 -28.73
CA PRO A 210 5.66 14.71 -29.23
C PRO A 210 4.74 14.81 -30.45
N ILE A 211 3.80 15.77 -30.48
CA ILE A 211 2.83 15.93 -31.58
C ILE A 211 3.48 16.12 -32.96
N LYS A 212 4.69 16.69 -33.02
CA LYS A 212 5.44 16.88 -34.28
C LYS A 212 6.07 15.59 -34.80
N ILE A 213 6.25 14.57 -33.95
CA ILE A 213 6.56 13.21 -34.41
C ILE A 213 5.32 12.60 -35.07
N ASN A 214 4.12 12.78 -34.50
CA ASN A 214 2.87 12.28 -35.12
C ASN A 214 2.69 12.88 -36.53
N GLU A 215 2.90 14.20 -36.67
CA GLU A 215 2.90 14.89 -37.98
C GLU A 215 3.86 14.24 -38.99
N LEU A 216 5.13 14.05 -38.60
CA LEU A 216 6.16 13.44 -39.45
C LEU A 216 5.85 11.97 -39.80
N ALA A 217 5.31 11.20 -38.86
CA ALA A 217 4.92 9.81 -39.05
C ALA A 217 3.75 9.66 -40.04
N ILE A 218 2.71 10.50 -39.89
CA ILE A 218 1.53 10.50 -40.75
C ILE A 218 1.91 10.99 -42.16
N GLN A 219 2.67 12.09 -42.29
CA GLN A 219 3.15 12.58 -43.59
C GLN A 219 3.96 11.52 -44.34
N LYS A 220 4.85 10.80 -43.64
CA LYS A 220 5.67 9.74 -44.25
C LYS A 220 4.84 8.50 -44.64
N ARG A 221 3.85 8.10 -43.83
CA ARG A 221 2.89 7.04 -44.20
C ARG A 221 2.09 7.42 -45.45
N LEU A 222 1.50 8.62 -45.50
CA LEU A 222 0.73 9.12 -46.65
C LEU A 222 1.58 9.21 -47.94
N THR A 223 2.88 9.46 -47.80
CA THR A 223 3.84 9.50 -48.93
C THR A 223 4.15 8.11 -49.50
N ILE A 224 4.07 7.05 -48.68
CA ILE A 224 4.48 5.69 -49.04
C ILE A 224 3.27 4.82 -49.41
N HIS A 225 2.20 4.87 -48.62
CA HIS A 225 1.00 4.03 -48.78
C HIS A 225 -0.15 4.74 -49.51
N GLY A 226 -0.01 6.04 -49.80
CA GLY A 226 -1.00 6.85 -50.50
C GLY A 226 -1.93 7.64 -49.57
N LYS A 227 -2.86 8.38 -50.17
CA LYS A 227 -3.88 9.15 -49.45
C LYS A 227 -5.07 8.27 -49.07
N ASP A 228 -5.08 7.80 -47.83
CA ASP A 228 -6.31 7.70 -47.04
C ASP A 228 -6.81 9.13 -46.68
N ASP A 229 -7.90 9.24 -45.90
CA ASP A 229 -8.56 10.50 -45.51
C ASP A 229 -7.67 11.51 -44.74
N GLU A 230 -8.20 12.70 -44.44
CA GLU A 230 -7.49 13.75 -43.67
C GLU A 230 -7.31 13.37 -42.18
N VAL A 231 -6.34 12.49 -41.92
CA VAL A 231 -5.98 12.00 -40.58
C VAL A 231 -5.30 13.10 -39.74
N SER A 232 -5.86 13.40 -38.57
CA SER A 232 -5.30 14.39 -37.65
C SER A 232 -4.14 13.83 -36.81
N PRO A 233 -3.03 14.58 -36.61
CA PRO A 233 -1.98 14.21 -35.66
C PRO A 233 -2.45 14.03 -34.22
N TYR A 234 -3.59 14.64 -33.85
CA TYR A 234 -4.18 14.58 -32.51
C TYR A 234 -5.02 13.32 -32.26
N ASP A 235 -5.35 12.55 -33.31
CA ASP A 235 -6.04 11.26 -33.17
C ASP A 235 -5.10 10.11 -32.78
N TYR A 236 -3.81 10.41 -32.57
CA TYR A 236 -2.77 9.45 -32.22
C TYR A 236 -1.94 9.89 -31.02
N VAL A 237 -1.34 8.90 -30.35
CA VAL A 237 -0.31 9.11 -29.32
C VAL A 237 0.90 8.20 -29.58
N LEU A 238 2.07 8.63 -29.13
CA LEU A 238 3.25 7.76 -29.07
C LEU A 238 3.16 6.86 -27.84
N GLN A 239 3.16 5.55 -28.05
CA GLN A 239 3.42 4.56 -27.01
C GLN A 239 4.88 4.10 -27.12
N VAL A 240 5.60 3.98 -26.00
CA VAL A 240 6.94 3.39 -25.98
C VAL A 240 6.83 1.93 -26.39
N SER A 241 7.62 1.52 -27.39
CA SER A 241 7.48 0.19 -27.97
C SER A 241 7.72 -0.90 -26.92
N GLY A 242 6.75 -1.81 -26.77
CA GLY A 242 6.81 -2.91 -25.80
C GLY A 242 6.45 -2.53 -24.36
N ARG A 243 6.04 -1.29 -24.06
CA ARG A 243 5.62 -0.83 -22.73
C ARG A 243 4.25 -0.16 -22.78
N VAL A 244 3.48 -0.21 -21.69
CA VAL A 244 2.25 0.60 -21.56
C VAL A 244 2.62 1.97 -20.95
N GLU A 245 3.40 2.72 -21.72
CA GLU A 245 4.02 3.99 -21.34
C GLU A 245 3.83 4.94 -22.54
N TYR A 246 3.31 6.15 -22.31
CA TYR A 246 2.87 7.06 -23.37
C TYR A 246 3.61 8.39 -23.32
N VAL A 247 4.01 8.90 -24.49
CA VAL A 247 4.78 10.15 -24.67
C VAL A 247 3.90 11.19 -25.34
N PHE A 248 3.44 12.18 -24.56
CA PHE A 248 2.45 13.17 -24.96
C PHE A 248 2.54 14.46 -24.13
N GLY A 249 1.77 15.48 -24.51
CA GLY A 249 1.83 16.82 -23.93
C GLY A 249 2.90 17.71 -24.60
N ASP A 250 3.19 18.85 -23.97
CA ASP A 250 3.99 19.93 -24.57
C ASP A 250 5.46 19.96 -24.14
N HIS A 251 5.91 18.93 -23.43
CA HIS A 251 7.30 18.81 -22.98
C HIS A 251 8.26 18.50 -24.15
N PRO A 252 9.50 19.05 -24.12
CA PRO A 252 10.61 18.60 -24.95
C PRO A 252 10.84 17.08 -24.86
N LEU A 253 11.03 16.42 -26.01
CA LEU A 253 11.34 14.98 -26.09
C LEU A 253 12.51 14.56 -25.16
N ILE A 254 13.53 15.39 -25.01
CA ILE A 254 14.70 15.08 -24.17
C ILE A 254 14.42 15.08 -22.65
N GLN A 255 13.29 15.64 -22.20
CA GLN A 255 12.88 15.54 -20.80
C GLN A 255 12.29 14.17 -20.45
N PHE A 256 11.69 13.44 -21.42
CA PHE A 256 11.04 12.16 -21.14
C PHE A 256 12.07 11.10 -20.73
N GLN A 257 11.83 10.42 -19.60
CA GLN A 257 12.81 9.57 -18.94
C GLN A 257 13.26 8.39 -19.84
N TYR A 258 12.35 7.77 -20.60
CA TYR A 258 12.70 6.76 -21.61
C TYR A 258 13.65 7.29 -22.69
N ILE A 259 13.36 8.47 -23.27
CA ILE A 259 14.18 9.06 -24.35
C ILE A 259 15.58 9.41 -23.82
N ARG A 260 15.65 10.02 -22.63
CA ARG A 260 16.88 10.34 -21.92
C ARG A 260 17.72 9.09 -21.63
N ASN A 261 17.09 8.01 -21.14
CA ASN A 261 17.76 6.73 -20.92
C ASN A 261 18.32 6.14 -22.22
N CYS A 262 17.55 6.20 -23.32
CA CYS A 262 18.04 5.79 -24.64
C CYS A 262 19.27 6.59 -25.10
N VAL A 263 19.24 7.93 -25.02
CA VAL A 263 20.41 8.77 -25.35
C VAL A 263 21.60 8.47 -24.44
N MET A 264 21.37 8.30 -23.14
CA MET A 264 22.44 7.98 -22.18
C MET A 264 23.12 6.64 -22.49
N ASN A 265 22.36 5.63 -22.90
CA ASN A 265 22.82 4.28 -23.22
C ASN A 265 23.17 4.08 -24.71
N ARG A 266 23.03 5.13 -25.54
CA ARG A 266 23.19 5.11 -27.01
C ARG A 266 22.26 4.13 -27.75
N THR A 267 21.11 3.79 -27.16
CA THR A 267 20.07 3.00 -27.84
C THR A 267 19.08 3.90 -28.57
N LEU A 268 18.37 3.35 -29.55
CA LEU A 268 17.41 4.08 -30.38
C LEU A 268 16.02 4.13 -29.68
N PRO A 269 15.46 5.31 -29.37
CA PRO A 269 14.08 5.42 -28.91
C PRO A 269 13.12 4.88 -29.97
N HIS A 270 12.28 3.92 -29.60
CA HIS A 270 11.35 3.25 -30.50
C HIS A 270 9.90 3.38 -30.01
N PHE A 271 9.03 3.83 -30.90
CA PHE A 271 7.63 4.12 -30.58
C PHE A 271 6.67 3.37 -31.50
N ILE A 272 5.52 3.01 -30.92
CA ILE A 272 4.31 2.61 -31.66
C ILE A 272 3.43 3.87 -31.73
N LEU A 273 2.96 4.24 -32.92
CA LEU A 273 1.93 5.26 -33.07
C LEU A 273 0.56 4.59 -32.95
N VAL A 274 -0.17 4.93 -31.88
CA VAL A 274 -1.42 4.27 -31.47
C VAL A 274 -2.59 5.22 -31.62
N GLU A 275 -3.70 4.74 -32.17
CA GLU A 275 -4.94 5.50 -32.27
C GLU A 275 -5.56 5.77 -30.90
N CYS A 276 -5.89 7.03 -30.62
CA CYS A 276 -6.60 7.46 -29.42
C CYS A 276 -7.99 6.79 -29.27
N CYS A 277 -8.53 6.19 -30.34
CA CYS A 277 -9.76 5.39 -30.29
C CYS A 277 -9.62 4.14 -29.37
N LYS A 278 -8.42 3.56 -29.25
CA LYS A 278 -8.17 2.40 -28.38
C LYS A 278 -8.09 2.83 -26.92
N ILE A 279 -7.46 3.96 -26.66
CA ILE A 279 -7.35 4.55 -25.32
C ILE A 279 -8.73 4.99 -24.80
N LYS A 280 -9.58 5.57 -25.65
CA LYS A 280 -10.97 5.90 -25.33
C LYS A 280 -11.77 4.65 -24.90
N LYS A 281 -11.59 3.51 -25.56
CA LYS A 281 -12.24 2.24 -25.17
C LYS A 281 -11.76 1.69 -23.81
N LEU A 282 -10.47 1.85 -23.49
CA LEU A 282 -9.93 1.48 -22.17
C LEU A 282 -10.51 2.40 -21.08
N TYR A 283 -10.57 3.71 -21.34
CA TYR A 283 -11.24 4.69 -20.48
C TYR A 283 -12.72 4.36 -20.27
N GLU A 284 -13.47 4.07 -21.33
CA GLU A 284 -14.89 3.68 -21.27
C GLU A 284 -15.11 2.43 -20.40
N GLN A 285 -14.26 1.41 -20.55
CA GLN A 285 -14.30 0.19 -19.73
C GLN A 285 -14.00 0.47 -18.25
N GLU A 286 -13.02 1.33 -17.96
CA GLU A 286 -12.64 1.66 -16.59
C GLU A 286 -13.69 2.56 -15.90
N MET A 287 -14.32 3.49 -16.63
CA MET A 287 -15.45 4.28 -16.13
C MET A 287 -16.67 3.41 -15.81
N ILE A 288 -17.03 2.43 -16.66
CA ILE A 288 -18.12 1.48 -16.39
C ILE A 288 -17.84 0.66 -15.12
N ALA A 289 -16.59 0.23 -14.91
CA ALA A 289 -16.20 -0.47 -13.69
C ALA A 289 -16.27 0.42 -12.44
N ILE A 290 -15.87 1.69 -12.56
CA ILE A 290 -15.95 2.71 -11.51
C ILE A 290 -17.40 3.01 -11.13
N GLU A 291 -18.29 3.25 -12.11
CA GLU A 291 -19.71 3.49 -11.87
C GLU A 291 -20.39 2.28 -11.20
N ALA A 292 -20.05 1.06 -11.62
CA ALA A 292 -20.53 -0.16 -10.98
C ALA A 292 -20.04 -0.31 -9.52
N ALA A 293 -18.80 0.10 -9.23
CA ALA A 293 -18.23 0.06 -7.88
C ALA A 293 -18.88 1.10 -6.94
N ILE A 294 -19.09 2.34 -7.41
CA ILE A 294 -19.71 3.42 -6.62
C ILE A 294 -21.19 3.09 -6.32
N ASN A 295 -21.95 2.65 -7.32
CA ASN A 295 -23.38 2.38 -7.16
C ASN A 295 -23.68 1.13 -6.31
N ARG A 296 -22.66 0.36 -5.91
CA ARG A 296 -22.78 -0.91 -5.18
C ARG A 296 -23.49 -0.80 -3.81
N ASN A 297 -23.42 0.35 -3.12
CA ASN A 297 -23.91 0.49 -1.72
C ASN A 297 -24.60 1.83 -1.40
N SER A 298 -25.53 2.30 -2.24
CA SER A 298 -26.41 3.44 -1.87
C SER A 298 -27.56 3.07 -0.91
N SER A 299 -27.60 1.82 -0.44
CA SER A 299 -28.68 1.25 0.38
C SER A 299 -28.63 1.69 1.85
N ASN A 300 -29.32 2.80 2.15
CA ASN A 300 -29.80 3.17 3.49
C ASN A 300 -28.77 3.11 4.64
N LEU A 301 -27.75 3.98 4.57
CA LEU A 301 -27.14 4.50 5.80
C LEU A 301 -28.24 5.06 6.72
N PRO A 302 -28.25 4.72 8.03
CA PRO A 302 -29.15 5.36 8.98
C PRO A 302 -28.97 6.88 8.94
N LEU A 303 -30.07 7.63 9.03
CA LEU A 303 -30.01 9.08 9.26
C LEU A 303 -29.04 9.39 10.40
N PRO A 304 -28.21 10.44 10.29
CA PRO A 304 -27.22 10.76 11.32
C PRO A 304 -27.92 10.88 12.67
N LEU A 305 -27.59 9.98 13.60
CA LEU A 305 -28.22 9.93 14.91
C LEU A 305 -28.10 11.32 15.55
N PRO A 306 -29.20 11.87 16.12
CA PRO A 306 -29.16 13.20 16.71
C PRO A 306 -28.02 13.26 17.73
N PRO A 307 -27.23 14.36 17.76
CA PRO A 307 -25.97 14.42 18.46
C PRO A 307 -26.16 13.94 19.90
N LYS A 308 -25.50 12.81 20.23
CA LYS A 308 -25.62 12.17 21.54
C LYS A 308 -25.32 13.22 22.59
N LYS A 309 -26.32 13.53 23.44
CA LYS A 309 -26.27 14.56 24.49
C LYS A 309 -24.87 14.61 25.10
N THR A 310 -24.23 15.77 25.04
CA THR A 310 -22.82 15.98 25.38
C THR A 310 -22.51 15.27 26.69
N ARG A 311 -21.85 14.11 26.60
CA ARG A 311 -21.29 13.47 27.79
C ARG A 311 -20.23 14.41 28.31
N ILE A 312 -20.17 14.59 29.62
CA ILE A 312 -18.99 15.19 30.24
C ILE A 312 -17.83 14.25 29.88
N ILE A 313 -16.81 14.80 29.24
CA ILE A 313 -15.58 14.10 28.88
C ILE A 313 -14.57 14.54 29.94
N SER A 314 -14.06 13.60 30.73
CA SER A 314 -12.93 13.88 31.63
C SER A 314 -11.64 13.68 30.87
N HIS A 315 -10.73 14.64 30.99
CA HIS A 315 -9.41 14.58 30.37
C HIS A 315 -8.39 13.92 31.31
N VAL A 316 -7.40 13.21 30.76
CA VAL A 316 -6.40 12.51 31.56
C VAL A 316 -5.58 13.45 32.47
N TRP A 317 -5.48 14.74 32.14
CA TRP A 317 -4.83 15.77 32.96
C TRP A 317 -5.62 16.13 34.24
N GLU A 318 -6.88 15.70 34.37
CA GLU A 318 -7.66 15.81 35.61
C GLU A 318 -7.34 14.68 36.61
N ASN A 319 -6.56 13.67 36.20
CA ASN A 319 -6.28 12.47 36.97
C ASN A 319 -4.95 12.56 37.73
N ASN A 320 -4.99 13.03 38.97
CA ASN A 320 -3.80 13.14 39.84
C ASN A 320 -3.31 11.80 40.42
N ASN A 321 -3.80 10.64 39.96
CA ASN A 321 -3.36 9.32 40.44
C ASN A 321 -2.15 8.83 39.62
N PRO A 322 -1.15 8.18 40.25
CA PRO A 322 -0.04 7.57 39.53
C PRO A 322 -0.55 6.46 38.59
N PHE A 323 0.13 6.30 37.45
CA PHE A 323 -0.17 5.22 36.51
C PHE A 323 0.14 3.86 37.14
N GLN A 324 -0.77 2.89 36.99
CA GLN A 324 -0.59 1.51 37.42
C GLN A 324 -1.28 0.56 36.43
N ILE A 325 -0.72 -0.64 36.28
CA ILE A 325 -1.38 -1.79 35.64
C ILE A 325 -1.24 -2.96 36.62
N VAL A 326 -2.30 -3.74 36.80
CA VAL A 326 -2.26 -4.95 37.62
C VAL A 326 -2.04 -6.16 36.71
N LEU A 327 -0.90 -6.84 36.84
CA LEU A 327 -0.73 -8.17 36.26
C LEU A 327 -1.58 -9.17 37.05
N VAL A 328 -2.54 -9.82 36.38
CA VAL A 328 -3.51 -10.71 37.03
C VAL A 328 -3.04 -12.17 36.96
N LYS A 329 -2.54 -12.62 35.80
CA LYS A 329 -1.92 -13.95 35.60
C LYS A 329 -1.23 -14.07 34.25
N GLY A 330 -0.33 -15.04 34.10
CA GLY A 330 0.07 -15.61 32.80
C GLY A 330 -0.65 -16.95 32.53
N ASN A 331 -0.88 -17.29 31.26
CA ASN A 331 -1.34 -18.60 30.80
C ASN A 331 -0.41 -19.14 29.71
N LYS A 332 -0.31 -20.48 29.55
CA LYS A 332 0.45 -21.14 28.47
C LYS A 332 1.93 -20.70 28.40
N LEU A 333 2.60 -20.61 29.55
CA LEU A 333 4.04 -20.32 29.62
C LEU A 333 4.81 -21.64 29.46
N ASN A 334 5.79 -21.66 28.54
CA ASN A 334 6.67 -22.79 28.30
C ASN A 334 8.09 -22.40 28.73
N THR A 335 8.63 -23.05 29.76
CA THR A 335 9.95 -22.74 30.36
C THR A 335 10.67 -24.03 30.74
N GLU A 336 11.99 -24.05 30.56
CA GLU A 336 12.86 -25.10 31.12
C GLU A 336 13.32 -24.71 32.53
N GLU A 337 13.36 -25.66 33.47
CA GLU A 337 13.68 -25.39 34.88
C GLU A 337 15.17 -25.02 35.14
N THR A 338 16.00 -25.04 34.10
CA THR A 338 17.48 -25.08 34.20
C THR A 338 18.21 -23.84 33.70
N VAL A 339 17.50 -22.82 33.19
CA VAL A 339 18.10 -21.65 32.52
C VAL A 339 17.95 -20.38 33.36
N LYS A 340 18.98 -19.53 33.38
CA LYS A 340 18.94 -18.21 34.03
C LYS A 340 18.19 -17.18 33.17
N ASP A 341 17.45 -16.30 33.84
CA ASP A 341 17.05 -14.95 33.42
C ASP A 341 17.14 -14.66 31.91
N TYR A 342 16.16 -15.18 31.15
CA TYR A 342 16.04 -14.97 29.71
C TYR A 342 14.60 -14.53 29.35
N PRO A 343 14.41 -13.64 28.35
CA PRO A 343 13.08 -13.29 27.88
C PRO A 343 12.45 -14.51 27.17
N VAL A 344 11.29 -14.95 27.66
CA VAL A 344 10.54 -16.08 27.07
C VAL A 344 9.60 -15.61 25.96
N ALA A 345 8.90 -14.51 26.20
CA ALA A 345 7.92 -13.93 25.29
C ALA A 345 7.73 -12.44 25.61
N TRP A 346 7.35 -11.63 24.61
CA TRP A 346 7.10 -10.20 24.76
C TRP A 346 5.76 -9.79 24.14
N VAL A 347 5.16 -8.72 24.65
CA VAL A 347 3.95 -8.11 24.06
C VAL A 347 3.85 -6.64 24.46
N ASN A 348 3.59 -5.78 23.49
CA ASN A 348 3.38 -4.35 23.71
C ASN A 348 1.88 -4.03 23.61
N THR A 349 1.46 -2.92 24.23
CA THR A 349 0.07 -2.44 24.10
C THR A 349 0.01 -0.94 24.30
N MET A 350 -0.81 -0.25 23.50
CA MET A 350 -1.03 1.18 23.66
C MET A 350 -1.86 1.48 24.91
N VAL A 351 -1.41 2.42 25.74
CA VAL A 351 -2.10 2.86 26.96
C VAL A 351 -3.45 3.54 26.64
N PHE A 352 -3.54 4.19 25.48
CA PHE A 352 -4.78 4.69 24.91
C PHE A 352 -5.28 3.76 23.79
N ASP A 353 -6.56 3.84 23.45
CA ASP A 353 -7.12 3.26 22.23
C ASP A 353 -7.07 4.26 21.04
N PHE A 354 -7.47 3.80 19.85
CA PHE A 354 -7.51 4.59 18.62
C PHE A 354 -8.49 5.77 18.64
N LYS A 355 -9.26 5.95 19.72
CA LYS A 355 -10.15 7.10 19.97
C LYS A 355 -9.62 8.02 21.05
N GLY A 356 -8.36 7.83 21.45
CA GLY A 356 -7.71 8.57 22.54
C GLY A 356 -8.30 8.25 23.90
N GLN A 357 -9.10 7.18 24.07
CA GLN A 357 -9.61 6.80 25.38
C GLN A 357 -8.51 6.05 26.16
N LEU A 358 -8.31 6.41 27.42
CA LEU A 358 -7.44 5.64 28.32
C LEU A 358 -8.05 4.24 28.51
N ARG A 359 -7.24 3.19 28.29
CA ARG A 359 -7.71 1.80 28.47
C ARG A 359 -8.06 1.54 29.94
N SER A 360 -9.09 0.72 30.16
CA SER A 360 -9.67 0.45 31.48
C SER A 360 -10.26 -0.97 31.52
N GLY A 361 -10.16 -1.65 32.67
CA GLY A 361 -10.68 -3.01 32.85
C GLY A 361 -9.66 -4.10 32.50
N ASP A 362 -10.14 -5.35 32.45
CA ASP A 362 -9.35 -6.56 32.16
C ASP A 362 -9.08 -6.71 30.65
N ILE A 363 -7.83 -7.01 30.28
CA ILE A 363 -7.36 -7.23 28.90
C ILE A 363 -6.47 -8.48 28.87
N ILE A 364 -6.65 -9.31 27.84
CA ILE A 364 -5.81 -10.47 27.54
C ILE A 364 -4.91 -10.11 26.36
N LEU A 365 -3.60 -10.12 26.57
CA LEU A 365 -2.58 -9.91 25.54
C LEU A 365 -1.92 -11.24 25.21
N HIS A 366 -1.96 -11.67 23.95
CA HIS A 366 -1.26 -12.87 23.48
C HIS A 366 0.11 -12.44 22.95
N SER A 367 1.18 -13.07 23.48
CA SER A 367 2.54 -12.62 23.25
C SER A 367 3.22 -13.26 22.05
N TRP A 368 4.22 -12.55 21.54
CA TRP A 368 5.16 -13.02 20.55
C TRP A 368 6.31 -13.76 21.24
N SER A 369 6.86 -14.77 20.58
CA SER A 369 8.06 -15.45 21.08
C SER A 369 9.24 -14.49 21.16
N SER A 370 10.12 -14.69 22.14
CA SER A 370 11.43 -14.04 22.18
C SER A 370 12.50 -15.03 21.72
N PHE A 371 13.50 -14.56 20.98
CA PHE A 371 14.62 -15.37 20.50
C PHE A 371 15.90 -14.91 21.19
N PRO A 372 16.57 -15.75 22.00
CA PRO A 372 17.74 -15.33 22.80
C PRO A 372 18.93 -14.80 21.98
N ASP A 373 19.05 -15.21 20.72
CA ASP A 373 20.14 -14.78 19.81
C ASP A 373 19.86 -13.42 19.14
N GLU A 374 18.66 -12.84 19.32
CA GLU A 374 18.22 -11.60 18.64
C GLU A 374 18.05 -10.39 19.58
N LEU A 375 17.97 -10.61 20.91
CA LEU A 375 17.68 -9.57 21.90
C LEU A 375 18.63 -9.67 23.11
N GLU A 376 19.62 -8.77 23.17
CA GLU A 376 20.41 -8.53 24.39
C GLU A 376 19.58 -7.83 25.49
N GLU A 377 18.43 -7.23 25.14
CA GLU A 377 17.54 -6.53 26.06
C GLU A 377 16.40 -7.40 26.59
N MET A 378 16.03 -7.20 27.86
CA MET A 378 14.93 -7.91 28.54
C MET A 378 13.52 -7.51 28.06
N LEU A 379 13.41 -6.50 27.21
CA LEU A 379 12.17 -5.95 26.66
C LEU A 379 12.36 -5.66 25.17
N ASN A 380 11.26 -5.64 24.42
CA ASN A 380 11.28 -5.29 22.99
C ASN A 380 10.35 -4.09 22.74
N PRO A 381 10.72 -2.85 23.08
CA PRO A 381 9.90 -1.66 22.83
C PRO A 381 9.68 -1.38 21.34
N MET A 382 10.57 -1.90 20.49
CA MET A 382 10.50 -1.86 19.03
C MET A 382 9.44 -2.80 18.43
N GLY A 383 8.96 -3.77 19.20
CA GLY A 383 7.99 -4.76 18.75
C GLY A 383 6.59 -4.18 18.54
N THR A 384 5.81 -4.80 17.66
CA THR A 384 4.45 -4.34 17.36
C THR A 384 3.54 -4.31 18.60
N VAL A 385 2.68 -3.30 18.66
CA VAL A 385 1.61 -3.16 19.68
C VAL A 385 0.40 -4.07 19.41
N GLN A 386 0.42 -4.82 18.30
CA GLN A 386 -0.61 -5.80 17.97
C GLN A 386 -0.41 -7.11 18.74
N THR A 387 -1.49 -7.65 19.30
CA THR A 387 -1.51 -8.96 19.95
C THR A 387 -1.26 -10.07 18.94
N ASN A 388 -0.56 -11.13 19.34
CA ASN A 388 -0.32 -12.30 18.50
C ASN A 388 -1.68 -12.95 18.10
N PRO A 389 -1.99 -13.11 16.81
CA PRO A 389 -3.28 -13.67 16.36
C PRO A 389 -3.39 -15.19 16.61
N TYR A 390 -2.27 -15.89 16.80
CA TYR A 390 -2.24 -17.35 17.02
C TYR A 390 -2.55 -17.72 18.48
N THR A 391 -3.70 -17.26 18.98
CA THR A 391 -4.14 -17.33 20.39
C THR A 391 -4.19 -18.74 20.97
N GLU A 392 -4.31 -19.77 20.13
CA GLU A 392 -4.31 -21.19 20.54
C GLU A 392 -2.96 -21.64 21.11
N ASN A 393 -1.84 -21.19 20.53
CA ASN A 393 -0.50 -21.63 20.91
C ASN A 393 0.31 -20.54 21.63
N ALA A 394 -0.05 -19.27 21.48
CA ALA A 394 0.63 -18.16 22.14
C ALA A 394 0.48 -18.18 23.67
N THR A 395 1.57 -17.91 24.38
CA THR A 395 1.53 -17.47 25.79
C THR A 395 0.65 -16.23 25.92
N ALA A 396 -0.08 -16.09 27.02
CA ALA A 396 -1.02 -14.98 27.20
C ALA A 396 -0.92 -14.34 28.59
N LEU A 397 -0.73 -13.02 28.63
CA LEU A 397 -0.75 -12.21 29.83
C LEU A 397 -2.14 -11.61 30.04
N HIS A 398 -2.70 -11.80 31.24
CA HIS A 398 -3.94 -11.15 31.66
C HIS A 398 -3.58 -9.96 32.55
N ILE A 399 -3.88 -8.75 32.09
CA ILE A 399 -3.62 -7.50 32.78
C ILE A 399 -4.93 -6.75 33.04
N ARG A 400 -4.94 -5.89 34.07
CA ARG A 400 -6.06 -5.00 34.36
C ARG A 400 -5.59 -3.56 34.47
N PHE A 401 -6.15 -2.70 33.62
CA PHE A 401 -6.05 -1.25 33.76
C PHE A 401 -7.03 -0.74 34.82
N PRO A 402 -6.66 0.24 35.66
CA PRO A 402 -7.50 0.75 36.74
C PRO A 402 -8.78 1.41 36.19
N GLU A 403 -9.93 0.86 36.59
CA GLU A 403 -11.24 1.31 36.11
C GLU A 403 -11.80 2.47 36.94
N ASN A 404 -12.00 3.63 36.32
CA ASN A 404 -12.70 4.75 36.95
C ASN A 404 -14.22 4.51 36.92
N LYS A 405 -14.79 4.16 38.08
CA LYS A 405 -16.23 3.85 38.26
C LYS A 405 -17.21 5.00 37.94
N LYS A 406 -16.72 6.19 37.58
CA LYS A 406 -17.55 7.36 37.21
C LYS A 406 -17.66 7.54 35.69
N GLN A 407 -16.54 7.81 35.02
CA GLN A 407 -16.47 8.15 33.59
C GLN A 407 -15.10 7.72 33.03
N PRO A 408 -15.00 7.33 31.75
CA PRO A 408 -13.73 7.08 31.08
C PRO A 408 -12.94 8.39 30.90
N TYR A 409 -11.62 8.29 30.95
CA TYR A 409 -10.70 9.39 30.63
C TYR A 409 -10.33 9.35 29.13
N TYR A 410 -10.14 10.53 28.54
CA TYR A 410 -9.59 10.68 27.19
C TYR A 410 -8.33 11.55 27.21
N TYR A 411 -7.45 11.36 26.24
CA TYR A 411 -6.46 12.36 25.86
C TYR A 411 -7.20 13.64 25.42
N PRO A 412 -6.77 14.84 25.85
CA PRO A 412 -7.52 16.06 25.57
C PRO A 412 -7.50 16.45 24.08
N PRO A 413 -8.56 17.13 23.60
CA PRO A 413 -8.62 17.63 22.24
C PRO A 413 -7.64 18.79 22.05
N PHE A 414 -7.24 19.02 20.79
CA PHE A 414 -6.16 19.95 20.44
C PHE A 414 -6.34 21.38 21.00
N ASP A 415 -7.57 21.89 21.04
CA ASP A 415 -7.87 23.21 21.62
C ASP A 415 -7.39 23.35 23.07
N LYS A 416 -7.50 22.27 23.87
CA LYS A 416 -7.01 22.24 25.26
C LYS A 416 -5.49 22.14 25.37
N ILE A 417 -4.84 21.60 24.34
CA ILE A 417 -3.37 21.58 24.23
C ILE A 417 -2.85 22.99 23.93
N ILE A 418 -3.51 23.71 23.02
CA ILE A 418 -3.21 25.11 22.72
C ILE A 418 -3.50 26.03 23.91
N GLU A 419 -4.65 25.88 24.59
CA GLU A 419 -4.93 26.59 25.85
C GLU A 419 -3.80 26.36 26.87
N LYS A 420 -3.39 25.11 27.07
CA LYS A 420 -2.36 24.78 28.06
C LYS A 420 -0.98 25.33 27.69
N ALA A 421 -0.59 25.24 26.42
CA ALA A 421 0.65 25.82 25.93
C ALA A 421 0.68 27.35 26.12
N ALA A 422 -0.45 28.04 25.89
CA ALA A 422 -0.59 29.47 26.06
C ALA A 422 -0.53 29.91 27.54
N GLU A 423 -1.10 29.13 28.48
CA GLU A 423 -0.91 29.36 29.93
C GLU A 423 0.57 29.37 30.30
N ILE A 424 1.32 28.33 29.89
CA ILE A 424 2.72 28.15 30.29
C ILE A 424 3.60 29.23 29.65
N ALA A 425 3.41 29.50 28.36
CA ALA A 425 4.13 30.58 27.67
C ALA A 425 3.88 31.96 28.30
N SER A 426 2.66 32.20 28.81
CA SER A 426 2.33 33.43 29.55
C SER A 426 3.12 33.52 30.86
N SER A 427 3.27 32.41 31.61
CA SER A 427 4.10 32.39 32.81
C SER A 427 5.61 32.48 32.54
N ASP A 428 6.11 31.85 31.48
CA ASP A 428 7.53 31.88 31.09
C ASP A 428 7.98 33.29 30.65
N SER A 429 7.06 34.06 30.03
CA SER A 429 7.33 35.43 29.55
C SER A 429 7.79 36.40 30.66
N ALA A 430 7.48 36.12 31.93
CA ALA A 430 7.94 36.90 33.07
C ALA A 430 9.42 36.66 33.42
N ASN A 431 10.01 35.53 33.01
CA ASN A 431 11.36 35.10 33.39
C ASN A 431 12.40 35.30 32.27
N VAL A 432 12.04 35.14 31.00
CA VAL A 432 13.01 35.12 29.88
C VAL A 432 13.34 36.52 29.33
N SER A 433 14.08 37.30 30.12
CA SER A 433 14.72 38.54 29.63
C SER A 433 15.97 38.22 28.79
N SER A 434 15.97 38.62 27.51
CA SER A 434 16.98 38.28 26.49
C SER A 434 18.44 38.63 26.86
N ARG A 435 19.16 37.74 27.57
CA ARG A 435 20.53 37.97 28.06
C ARG A 435 21.45 36.76 27.87
N GLY A 436 21.75 36.42 26.61
CA GLY A 436 22.76 35.41 26.26
C GLY A 436 22.99 35.27 24.77
N GLY A 437 21.90 35.12 24.00
CA GLY A 437 21.82 35.18 22.53
C GLY A 437 23.05 34.68 21.79
N LYS A 438 23.87 35.61 21.25
CA LYS A 438 24.94 35.34 20.28
C LYS A 438 25.97 34.28 20.68
N LYS A 439 26.25 34.06 21.98
CA LYS A 439 27.17 32.98 22.40
C LYS A 439 26.48 31.62 22.39
N PHE A 440 25.26 31.53 22.92
CA PHE A 440 24.51 30.28 22.95
C PHE A 440 24.05 29.86 21.55
N LEU A 441 23.72 30.82 20.66
CA LEU A 441 23.42 30.55 19.25
C LEU A 441 24.60 29.92 18.49
N ALA A 442 25.84 30.30 18.81
CA ALA A 442 27.03 29.71 18.20
C ALA A 442 27.23 28.25 18.66
N VAL A 443 27.08 27.99 19.96
CA VAL A 443 27.16 26.63 20.53
C VAL A 443 26.00 25.76 20.04
N LEU A 444 24.77 26.30 20.00
CA LEU A 444 23.60 25.64 19.43
C LEU A 444 23.87 25.20 17.99
N LYS A 445 24.38 26.12 17.14
CA LYS A 445 24.75 25.77 15.77
C LYS A 445 25.79 24.64 15.71
N GLU A 446 26.84 24.70 16.54
CA GLU A 446 27.86 23.64 16.59
C GLU A 446 27.29 22.26 16.94
N ILE A 447 26.26 22.19 17.80
CA ILE A 447 25.55 20.94 18.16
C ILE A 447 24.62 20.49 17.01
N LEU A 448 23.92 21.44 16.39
CA LEU A 448 22.97 21.17 15.31
C LEU A 448 23.66 20.73 14.02
N ASP A 449 24.83 21.27 13.68
CA ASP A 449 25.62 20.91 12.50
C ASP A 449 26.33 19.52 12.63
N ARG A 450 26.27 18.84 13.79
CA ARG A 450 26.80 17.46 13.95
C ARG A 450 25.95 16.43 13.20
N ASP A 451 26.55 15.26 12.94
CA ASP A 451 25.87 14.10 12.35
C ASP A 451 24.57 13.70 13.11
N PRO A 452 23.48 13.28 12.42
CA PRO A 452 22.23 12.87 13.07
C PRO A 452 22.37 11.72 14.07
N LEU A 453 23.33 10.80 13.86
CA LEU A 453 23.59 9.66 14.75
C LEU A 453 24.46 10.04 15.97
N SER A 454 24.86 11.31 16.10
CA SER A 454 25.64 11.77 17.25
C SER A 454 24.75 11.94 18.50
N GLN A 455 25.09 11.20 19.56
CA GLN A 455 24.36 11.26 20.84
C GLN A 455 24.49 12.65 21.48
N LEU A 456 23.36 13.23 21.87
CA LEU A 456 23.27 14.47 22.62
C LEU A 456 23.40 14.20 24.12
N CYS A 457 24.19 14.98 24.85
CA CYS A 457 24.18 14.91 26.32
C CYS A 457 23.06 15.76 26.93
N GLU A 458 22.69 15.50 28.19
CA GLU A 458 21.58 16.20 28.87
C GLU A 458 21.69 17.74 28.81
N ASN A 459 22.90 18.28 28.95
CA ASN A 459 23.15 19.72 28.88
C ASN A 459 22.89 20.32 27.48
N GLU A 460 23.13 19.53 26.42
CA GLU A 460 22.87 19.93 25.03
C GLU A 460 21.37 19.83 24.73
N MET A 461 20.70 18.80 25.23
CA MET A 461 19.24 18.66 25.13
C MET A 461 18.49 19.79 25.85
N ASP A 462 18.85 20.10 27.10
CA ASP A 462 18.25 21.23 27.83
C ASP A 462 18.55 22.58 27.17
N LEU A 463 19.71 22.75 26.51
CA LEU A 463 20.02 23.95 25.71
C LEU A 463 19.14 24.05 24.46
N ILE A 464 18.99 22.96 23.70
CA ILE A 464 18.14 22.89 22.50
C ILE A 464 16.67 23.17 22.88
N TRP A 465 16.16 22.54 23.94
CA TRP A 465 14.80 22.78 24.42
C TRP A 465 14.62 24.23 24.91
N THR A 466 15.60 24.79 25.63
CA THR A 466 15.57 26.21 26.05
C THR A 466 15.48 27.15 24.85
N LEU A 467 16.21 26.87 23.78
CA LEU A 467 16.29 27.68 22.56
C LEU A 467 15.35 27.22 21.43
N ARG A 468 14.26 26.50 21.76
CA ARG A 468 13.30 25.94 20.79
C ARG A 468 12.69 26.96 19.80
N GLN A 469 12.60 28.24 20.17
CA GLN A 469 12.18 29.30 19.25
C GLN A 469 13.30 29.73 18.29
N ASP A 470 14.53 29.92 18.78
CA ASP A 470 15.69 30.19 17.92
C ASP A 470 15.94 29.04 16.93
N CYS A 471 15.68 27.79 17.35
CA CYS A 471 15.71 26.60 16.50
C CYS A 471 14.68 26.74 15.35
N ARG A 472 13.41 27.02 15.67
CA ARG A 472 12.33 27.22 14.68
C ARG A 472 12.62 28.34 13.69
N GLU A 473 13.23 29.43 14.14
CA GLU A 473 13.42 30.65 13.33
C GLU A 473 14.71 30.66 12.50
N ASN A 474 15.79 30.04 12.99
CA ASN A 474 17.11 30.09 12.35
C ASN A 474 17.58 28.73 11.80
N PHE A 475 17.04 27.62 12.30
CA PHE A 475 17.49 26.27 11.98
C PHE A 475 16.31 25.26 11.87
N PRO A 476 15.30 25.44 10.99
CA PRO A 476 14.12 24.55 10.96
C PRO A 476 14.44 23.05 10.86
N GLN A 477 15.52 22.69 10.16
CA GLN A 477 16.04 21.32 10.04
C GLN A 477 16.50 20.68 11.37
N SER A 478 16.57 21.45 12.45
CA SER A 478 16.91 20.96 13.80
C SER A 478 15.77 20.19 14.50
N LEU A 479 14.58 20.14 13.90
CA LEU A 479 13.40 19.53 14.52
C LEU A 479 13.64 18.10 15.06
N PRO A 480 14.34 17.17 14.38
CA PRO A 480 14.58 15.83 14.93
C PRO A 480 15.38 15.89 16.25
N LYS A 481 16.48 16.69 16.29
CA LYS A 481 17.27 16.92 17.51
C LYS A 481 16.46 17.61 18.62
N LEU A 482 15.54 18.51 18.29
CA LEU A 482 14.62 19.11 19.25
C LEU A 482 13.62 18.09 19.84
N LEU A 483 13.15 17.15 19.02
CA LEU A 483 12.24 16.06 19.43
C LEU A 483 12.93 14.97 20.25
N LEU A 484 14.23 14.75 20.06
CA LEU A 484 15.06 13.93 20.96
C LEU A 484 15.36 14.66 22.28
N SER A 485 15.33 16.00 22.28
CA SER A 485 15.66 16.83 23.46
C SER A 485 14.51 17.05 24.44
N ILE A 486 13.28 16.67 24.07
CA ILE A 486 12.08 16.92 24.88
C ILE A 486 11.86 15.85 25.97
N LYS A 487 11.40 16.30 27.13
CA LYS A 487 11.08 15.43 28.27
C LYS A 487 9.62 14.97 28.15
N TRP A 488 9.37 13.97 27.30
CA TRP A 488 8.05 13.39 26.99
C TRP A 488 7.22 12.95 28.20
N ASN A 489 7.83 12.77 29.37
CA ASN A 489 7.16 12.46 30.64
C ASN A 489 6.59 13.70 31.37
N LYS A 490 6.78 14.91 30.84
CA LYS A 490 6.19 16.15 31.35
C LYS A 490 5.11 16.67 30.42
N LEU A 491 3.97 17.01 31.02
CA LEU A 491 2.83 17.61 30.34
C LEU A 491 3.19 18.96 29.69
N GLU A 492 3.90 19.80 30.43
CA GLU A 492 4.17 21.19 30.07
C GLU A 492 5.03 21.26 28.79
N ASP A 493 6.07 20.43 28.73
CA ASP A 493 7.00 20.40 27.60
C ASP A 493 6.27 19.85 26.35
N VAL A 494 5.53 18.74 26.47
CA VAL A 494 4.77 18.12 25.35
C VAL A 494 3.69 19.06 24.80
N ALA A 495 2.94 19.75 25.65
CA ALA A 495 1.92 20.71 25.21
C ALA A 495 2.56 21.89 24.45
N GLN A 496 3.71 22.41 24.91
CA GLN A 496 4.45 23.44 24.19
C GLN A 496 4.96 22.95 22.82
N LEU A 497 5.43 21.69 22.71
CA LEU A 497 5.85 21.12 21.42
C LEU A 497 4.69 21.00 20.44
N GLN A 498 3.56 20.40 20.87
CA GLN A 498 2.41 20.15 19.99
C GLN A 498 1.79 21.46 19.47
N ALA A 499 1.90 22.55 20.24
CA ALA A 499 1.62 23.91 19.78
C ALA A 499 2.70 24.48 18.82
N LEU A 500 3.98 24.26 19.13
CA LEU A 500 5.12 24.75 18.33
C LEU A 500 5.18 24.13 16.92
N LEU A 501 4.78 22.86 16.77
CA LEU A 501 4.69 22.15 15.49
C LEU A 501 3.73 22.82 14.50
N GLN A 502 2.64 23.47 14.97
CA GLN A 502 1.68 24.16 14.10
C GLN A 502 2.26 25.37 13.37
N ILE A 503 3.34 25.94 13.91
CA ILE A 503 4.03 27.13 13.38
C ILE A 503 5.46 26.81 12.92
N TRP A 504 5.82 25.52 12.83
CA TRP A 504 7.14 25.09 12.35
C TRP A 504 7.19 25.18 10.82
N PRO A 505 8.24 25.79 10.21
CA PRO A 505 8.37 25.85 8.75
C PRO A 505 8.51 24.45 8.16
N LYS A 506 7.68 24.09 7.16
CA LYS A 506 7.70 22.77 6.52
C LYS A 506 9.12 22.39 6.07
N LEU A 507 9.57 21.19 6.46
CA LEU A 507 10.86 20.65 6.05
C LEU A 507 10.85 20.23 4.57
N PRO A 508 12.03 20.16 3.92
CA PRO A 508 12.22 19.38 2.72
C PRO A 508 11.73 17.92 2.94
N PRO A 509 11.03 17.31 1.96
CA PRO A 509 10.45 15.97 2.15
C PRO A 509 11.46 14.89 2.57
N ARG A 510 12.72 14.99 2.12
CA ARG A 510 13.80 14.05 2.48
C ARG A 510 14.21 14.12 3.95
N GLU A 511 14.20 15.31 4.55
CA GLU A 511 14.48 15.50 5.99
C GLU A 511 13.29 15.03 6.83
N ALA A 512 12.07 15.26 6.35
CA ALA A 512 10.85 14.80 7.01
C ALA A 512 10.69 13.26 7.05
N LEU A 513 11.45 12.49 6.26
CA LEU A 513 11.46 11.02 6.34
C LEU A 513 12.00 10.52 7.69
N GLU A 514 12.94 11.23 8.31
CA GLU A 514 13.49 10.85 9.62
C GLU A 514 12.40 10.87 10.69
N LEU A 515 11.50 11.87 10.63
CA LEU A 515 10.40 12.09 11.58
C LEU A 515 9.28 11.03 11.54
N LEU A 516 9.39 10.02 10.68
CA LEU A 516 8.51 8.86 10.66
C LEU A 516 9.17 7.61 11.26
N ASP A 517 10.44 7.67 11.67
CA ASP A 517 11.14 6.58 12.33
C ASP A 517 10.56 6.25 13.72
N PHE A 518 10.88 5.08 14.27
CA PHE A 518 10.40 4.62 15.58
C PHE A 518 10.70 5.59 16.73
N ASN A 519 11.79 6.36 16.62
CA ASN A 519 12.18 7.40 17.60
C ASN A 519 11.13 8.53 17.72
N TYR A 520 10.20 8.64 16.77
CA TYR A 520 9.19 9.69 16.69
C TYR A 520 7.77 9.09 16.67
N PRO A 521 7.24 8.59 17.81
CA PRO A 521 5.93 7.93 17.88
C PRO A 521 4.74 8.90 18.10
N ASP A 522 4.98 10.19 18.34
CA ASP A 522 3.91 11.18 18.55
C ASP A 522 3.10 11.45 17.28
N GLN A 523 1.77 11.47 17.43
CA GLN A 523 0.84 11.64 16.31
C GLN A 523 1.01 12.98 15.58
N TYR A 524 1.25 14.08 16.29
CA TYR A 524 1.39 15.40 15.68
C TYR A 524 2.73 15.55 14.96
N VAL A 525 3.79 14.88 15.45
CA VAL A 525 5.07 14.77 14.73
C VAL A 525 4.88 14.02 13.41
N ARG A 526 4.18 12.87 13.43
CA ARG A 526 3.90 12.07 12.22
C ARG A 526 2.96 12.78 11.25
N GLU A 527 1.93 13.46 11.73
CA GLU A 527 1.05 14.31 10.92
C GLU A 527 1.82 15.47 10.27
N TYR A 528 2.71 16.13 11.01
CA TYR A 528 3.60 17.17 10.48
C TYR A 528 4.55 16.61 9.39
N ALA A 529 5.16 15.45 9.64
CA ALA A 529 6.08 14.80 8.71
C ALA A 529 5.39 14.41 7.39
N VAL A 530 4.22 13.76 7.46
CA VAL A 530 3.37 13.48 6.28
C VAL A 530 2.92 14.78 5.60
N GLY A 531 2.61 15.82 6.38
CA GLY A 531 2.34 17.17 5.86
C GLY A 531 3.51 17.79 5.08
N CYS A 532 4.75 17.38 5.35
CA CYS A 532 5.92 17.75 4.53
C CYS A 532 6.04 16.86 3.28
N LEU A 533 5.80 15.54 3.40
CA LEU A 533 5.80 14.59 2.27
C LEU A 533 4.75 14.89 1.19
N GLN A 534 3.68 15.62 1.50
CA GLN A 534 2.74 16.15 0.50
C GLN A 534 3.39 16.97 -0.62
N GLN A 535 4.61 17.49 -0.41
CA GLN A 535 5.38 18.25 -1.41
C GLN A 535 6.27 17.38 -2.31
N MET A 536 6.45 16.09 -1.97
CA MET A 536 7.26 15.12 -2.70
C MET A 536 6.60 14.77 -4.04
N SER A 537 7.36 14.71 -5.15
CA SER A 537 6.84 14.30 -6.46
C SER A 537 6.54 12.79 -6.51
N ASP A 538 5.83 12.30 -7.52
CA ASP A 538 5.53 10.86 -7.64
C ASP A 538 6.78 10.03 -7.97
N GLU A 539 7.73 10.60 -8.70
CA GLU A 539 9.02 10.00 -9.05
C GLU A 539 9.95 9.91 -7.83
N GLU A 540 9.91 10.91 -6.95
CA GLU A 540 10.63 10.92 -5.69
C GLU A 540 9.98 9.97 -4.67
N LEU A 541 8.64 9.99 -4.55
CA LEU A 541 7.88 9.08 -3.70
C LEU A 541 8.12 7.62 -4.09
N SER A 542 8.20 7.32 -5.39
CA SER A 542 8.51 5.97 -5.89
C SER A 542 9.89 5.44 -5.45
N GLN A 543 10.85 6.31 -5.09
CA GLN A 543 12.17 5.91 -4.59
C GLN A 543 12.15 5.53 -3.10
N TYR A 544 11.20 6.07 -2.33
CA TYR A 544 11.09 5.87 -0.87
C TYR A 544 9.89 4.99 -0.46
N LEU A 545 9.09 4.51 -1.44
CA LEU A 545 7.81 3.84 -1.19
C LEU A 545 7.96 2.57 -0.33
N LEU A 546 9.02 1.78 -0.53
CA LEU A 546 9.29 0.59 0.27
C LEU A 546 9.56 0.94 1.74
N GLN A 547 10.35 1.99 2.00
CA GLN A 547 10.69 2.46 3.33
C GLN A 547 9.45 3.00 4.04
N LEU A 548 8.63 3.80 3.36
CA LEU A 548 7.35 4.29 3.88
C LEU A 548 6.39 3.14 4.22
N VAL A 549 6.37 2.06 3.43
CA VAL A 549 5.60 0.84 3.73
C VAL A 549 6.15 0.08 4.94
N GLN A 550 7.48 0.00 5.14
CA GLN A 550 8.01 -0.60 6.38
C GLN A 550 7.68 0.25 7.61
N VAL A 551 7.72 1.57 7.48
CA VAL A 551 7.45 2.51 8.58
C VAL A 551 6.00 2.49 9.08
N LEU A 552 5.04 2.01 8.27
CA LEU A 552 3.69 1.69 8.74
C LEU A 552 3.67 0.69 9.92
N LYS A 553 4.74 -0.12 10.11
CA LYS A 553 4.87 -1.05 11.24
C LYS A 553 5.11 -0.35 12.59
N TYR A 554 5.52 0.93 12.57
CA TYR A 554 5.70 1.77 13.76
C TYR A 554 4.49 2.65 14.08
N GLU A 555 3.44 2.63 13.23
CA GLU A 555 2.21 3.39 13.47
C GLU A 555 1.40 2.74 14.61
N PRO A 556 1.02 3.47 15.68
CA PRO A 556 0.29 2.88 16.81
C PRO A 556 -1.12 2.36 16.47
N PHE A 557 -1.72 2.88 15.41
CA PHE A 557 -3.10 2.62 14.98
C PHE A 557 -3.19 2.56 13.45
N LEU A 558 -4.17 1.81 12.93
CA LEU A 558 -4.36 1.59 11.48
C LEU A 558 -4.68 2.89 10.71
N ASP A 559 -5.48 3.76 11.30
CA ASP A 559 -6.00 5.01 10.72
C ASP A 559 -5.06 6.20 10.94
N CYS A 560 -3.79 6.05 10.58
CA CYS A 560 -2.76 7.08 10.69
C CYS A 560 -2.72 8.04 9.49
N ALA A 561 -1.91 9.10 9.60
CA ALA A 561 -1.69 10.04 8.49
C ALA A 561 -0.97 9.38 7.30
N LEU A 562 -0.01 8.49 7.59
CA LEU A 562 0.82 7.84 6.58
C LEU A 562 0.02 6.85 5.71
N SER A 563 -0.86 6.05 6.30
CA SER A 563 -1.70 5.10 5.55
C SER A 563 -2.67 5.82 4.60
N ARG A 564 -3.26 6.94 5.04
CA ARG A 564 -4.10 7.80 4.19
C ARG A 564 -3.30 8.43 3.05
N PHE A 565 -2.11 8.97 3.31
CA PHE A 565 -1.24 9.56 2.29
C PHE A 565 -0.81 8.54 1.23
N LEU A 566 -0.36 7.36 1.65
CA LEU A 566 0.03 6.29 0.72
C LEU A 566 -1.15 5.82 -0.14
N LEU A 567 -2.34 5.66 0.47
CA LEU A 567 -3.57 5.32 -0.26
C LEU A 567 -3.99 6.43 -1.24
N GLU A 568 -3.88 7.71 -0.84
CA GLU A 568 -4.17 8.86 -1.71
C GLU A 568 -3.29 8.89 -2.96
N ARG A 569 -1.97 8.72 -2.79
CA ARG A 569 -1.01 8.70 -3.91
C ARG A 569 -1.16 7.45 -4.77
N ALA A 570 -1.50 6.30 -4.18
CA ALA A 570 -1.79 5.07 -4.89
C ALA A 570 -3.08 5.12 -5.74
N LEU A 571 -4.11 5.83 -5.29
CA LEU A 571 -5.35 6.04 -6.06
C LEU A 571 -5.19 7.13 -7.13
N ALA A 572 -4.33 8.12 -6.91
CA ALA A 572 -4.04 9.18 -7.89
C ALA A 572 -3.07 8.74 -9.01
N ASN A 573 -2.20 7.76 -8.74
CA ASN A 573 -1.19 7.27 -9.67
C ASN A 573 -1.13 5.74 -9.66
N ARG A 574 -1.59 5.12 -10.76
CA ARG A 574 -1.68 3.66 -10.93
C ARG A 574 -0.36 2.92 -10.72
N ARG A 575 0.78 3.55 -11.04
CA ARG A 575 2.12 2.96 -10.87
C ARG A 575 2.49 2.89 -9.39
N ILE A 576 2.25 3.96 -8.64
CA ILE A 576 2.42 3.96 -7.17
C ILE A 576 1.47 2.94 -6.55
N GLY A 577 0.21 2.88 -6.99
CA GLY A 577 -0.75 1.86 -6.53
C GLY A 577 -0.30 0.42 -6.79
N GLN A 578 0.27 0.14 -7.96
CA GLN A 578 0.85 -1.16 -8.29
C GLN A 578 2.03 -1.51 -7.37
N PHE A 579 3.01 -0.61 -7.18
CA PHE A 579 4.13 -0.88 -6.30
C PHE A 579 3.72 -0.98 -4.83
N LEU A 580 2.78 -0.15 -4.36
CA LEU A 580 2.23 -0.22 -3.00
C LEU A 580 1.54 -1.57 -2.75
N PHE A 581 0.70 -2.03 -3.69
CA PHE A 581 0.06 -3.35 -3.61
C PHE A 581 1.11 -4.46 -3.48
N TRP A 582 2.16 -4.44 -4.31
CA TRP A 582 3.21 -5.45 -4.24
C TRP A 582 4.03 -5.36 -2.96
N HIS A 583 4.41 -4.16 -2.50
CA HIS A 583 5.15 -4.00 -1.24
C HIS A 583 4.35 -4.47 -0.01
N LEU A 584 3.04 -4.27 0.01
CA LEU A 584 2.12 -4.83 1.02
C LEU A 584 1.90 -6.34 0.88
N SER A 585 2.19 -6.92 -0.29
CA SER A 585 1.98 -8.34 -0.62
C SER A 585 3.28 -9.17 -0.68
N ILE A 586 4.44 -8.60 -0.34
CA ILE A 586 5.76 -9.27 -0.37
C ILE A 586 5.79 -10.56 0.47
N GLU A 587 4.97 -10.66 1.51
CA GLU A 587 4.95 -11.75 2.49
C GLU A 587 4.47 -13.13 1.95
N LYS A 588 4.46 -13.38 0.62
CA LYS A 588 3.73 -14.52 -0.02
C LYS A 588 4.43 -15.29 -1.18
N CYS A 589 5.71 -15.08 -1.52
CA CYS A 589 6.23 -15.25 -2.91
C CYS A 589 7.22 -16.44 -3.23
N LYS A 590 6.76 -17.71 -3.30
CA LYS A 590 7.60 -18.95 -3.35
C LYS A 590 8.37 -19.29 -4.68
N TYR A 591 9.37 -20.20 -4.62
CA TYR A 591 10.76 -19.90 -5.08
C TYR A 591 11.67 -21.14 -5.61
N MET A 592 12.79 -21.00 -6.41
CA MET A 592 13.64 -22.11 -7.07
C MET A 592 15.13 -22.40 -6.63
N ASP A 593 15.63 -23.65 -6.72
CA ASP A 593 16.89 -24.25 -6.15
C ASP A 593 18.14 -23.41 -5.74
N SER A 594 18.13 -22.94 -4.49
CA SER A 594 19.26 -22.75 -3.57
C SER A 594 18.80 -23.13 -2.13
N LYS A 595 19.51 -22.79 -1.05
CA LYS A 595 19.06 -23.15 0.34
C LYS A 595 17.77 -22.42 0.76
N MET A 596 17.62 -21.14 0.39
CA MET A 596 16.29 -20.53 0.33
C MET A 596 15.61 -21.07 -0.91
N LYS A 597 15.78 -20.40 -2.08
CA LYS A 597 15.54 -20.87 -3.45
C LYS A 597 15.11 -19.67 -4.36
N PRO A 598 15.91 -18.88 -5.12
CA PRO A 598 15.39 -17.78 -5.98
C PRO A 598 14.81 -18.21 -7.36
N LEU A 599 13.62 -17.69 -7.77
CA LEU A 599 12.95 -17.99 -9.08
C LEU A 599 13.27 -16.92 -10.14
N TRP A 600 13.88 -17.31 -11.27
CA TRP A 600 14.33 -16.40 -12.33
C TRP A 600 13.42 -16.50 -13.57
N LEU A 601 12.60 -15.48 -13.82
CA LEU A 601 11.65 -15.42 -14.95
C LEU A 601 12.20 -14.53 -16.06
N VAL A 602 12.44 -15.12 -17.23
CA VAL A 602 12.93 -14.41 -18.43
C VAL A 602 11.74 -14.04 -19.32
N TYR A 603 11.47 -12.75 -19.46
CA TYR A 603 10.42 -12.23 -20.34
C TYR A 603 11.02 -11.73 -21.66
N ASN A 604 10.78 -12.50 -22.73
CA ASN A 604 11.11 -12.08 -24.10
C ASN A 604 10.00 -11.19 -24.66
N ASN A 605 10.25 -9.87 -24.63
CA ASN A 605 9.39 -8.86 -25.24
C ASN A 605 9.96 -8.46 -26.61
N LYS A 606 9.11 -8.26 -27.63
CA LYS A 606 9.46 -8.15 -29.07
C LYS A 606 10.44 -7.02 -29.45
N VAL A 607 10.86 -6.18 -28.50
CA VAL A 607 11.48 -4.87 -28.76
C VAL A 607 12.95 -4.80 -28.33
N PHE A 608 13.39 -5.63 -27.38
CA PHE A 608 14.75 -5.55 -26.81
C PHE A 608 15.81 -6.37 -27.55
N GLY A 609 15.43 -7.11 -28.60
CA GLY A 609 16.34 -8.04 -29.26
C GLY A 609 16.70 -9.21 -28.33
N GLU A 610 18.00 -9.52 -28.19
CA GLU A 610 18.49 -10.58 -27.31
C GLU A 610 18.58 -10.14 -25.82
N ASP A 611 18.42 -8.85 -25.51
CA ASP A 611 18.40 -8.33 -24.14
C ASP A 611 17.09 -8.70 -23.43
N SER A 612 17.07 -9.89 -22.82
CA SER A 612 15.89 -10.44 -22.15
C SER A 612 15.60 -9.77 -20.80
N VAL A 613 14.33 -9.46 -20.50
CA VAL A 613 13.95 -8.85 -19.22
C VAL A 613 13.83 -9.92 -18.14
N GLY A 614 14.85 -10.02 -17.29
CA GLY A 614 14.85 -10.91 -16.13
C GLY A 614 14.13 -10.32 -14.92
N VAL A 615 13.12 -11.02 -14.40
CA VAL A 615 12.50 -10.74 -13.10
C VAL A 615 12.91 -11.84 -12.12
N ILE A 616 13.54 -11.45 -11.01
CA ILE A 616 13.86 -12.38 -9.91
C ILE A 616 12.74 -12.30 -8.87
N PHE A 617 12.12 -13.44 -8.57
CA PHE A 617 11.10 -13.59 -7.54
C PHE A 617 11.72 -14.38 -6.37
N LYS A 618 11.87 -13.69 -5.23
CA LYS A 618 12.47 -14.20 -3.98
C LYS A 618 11.54 -13.86 -2.80
N ASN A 619 11.51 -14.72 -1.79
CA ASN A 619 10.69 -14.59 -0.58
C ASN A 619 11.34 -15.30 0.59
N GLY A 620 11.51 -14.61 1.71
CA GLY A 620 12.49 -14.99 2.72
C GLY A 620 13.92 -14.76 2.25
N ASP A 621 14.83 -14.53 3.19
CA ASP A 621 16.27 -14.36 2.95
C ASP A 621 17.07 -15.59 3.35
#